data_AF-A0A7H4P182-F1
#
_entry.id   AF-A0A7H4P182-F1
#
_cell.length_a   1.000
_cell.length_b   1.000
_cell.length_c   1.000
_cell.angle_alpha   90.00
_cell.angle_beta   90.00
_cell.angle_gamma   90.00
#
_symmetry.space_group_name_H-M   'P 1'
#
loop_
_entity.id
_entity.type
_entity.pdbx_description
1 polymer ?
#
loop_
_entity_poly.entity_id
_entity_poly.type
_entity_poly.pdbx_seq_one_letter_code
_entity_poly.pdbx_strand_id
1 'polypeptide(L)' 'MIEKLNAQMNLELYSSLLYQQMSAWCSYHSFEGAAAFLRRHAQEEMTHMQRLFRLSDRYR' A
#
# COMPACT_ATOMS: atom_id res chain seq x y z
N MET A 1 14.36 -16.87 1.72
CA MET A 1 13.93 -15.74 2.58
C MET A 1 13.58 -14.51 1.73
N ILE A 2 14.47 -14.10 0.81
CA ILE A 2 14.26 -12.97 -0.12
C ILE A 2 12.98 -13.14 -0.97
N GLU A 3 12.68 -14.34 -1.48
CA GLU A 3 11.45 -14.59 -2.25
C GLU A 3 10.17 -14.29 -1.47
N LYS A 4 10.13 -14.61 -0.17
CA LYS A 4 8.99 -14.31 0.70
C LYS A 4 8.85 -12.80 0.93
N LEU A 5 9.96 -12.08 1.09
CA LEU A 5 9.98 -10.63 1.19
C LEU A 5 9.46 -9.98 -0.10
N ASN A 6 9.88 -10.48 -1.27
CA ASN A 6 9.39 -10.00 -2.57
C ASN A 6 7.90 -10.27 -2.76
N ALA A 7 7.42 -11.45 -2.39
CA ALA A 7 5.99 -11.77 -2.41
C ALA A 7 5.19 -10.81 -1.51
N GLN A 8 5.68 -10.54 -0.30
CA GLN A 8 5.03 -9.57 0.60
C GLN A 8 5.05 -8.15 0.03
N MET A 9 6.17 -7.68 -0.54
CA MET A 9 6.23 -6.34 -1.16
C MET A 9 5.21 -6.17 -2.29
N ASN A 10 5.00 -7.20 -3.11
CA ASN A 10 3.99 -7.18 -4.15
C ASN A 10 2.56 -7.10 -3.58
N LEU A 11 2.31 -7.79 -2.45
CA LEU A 11 1.02 -7.71 -1.76
C LEU A 11 0.77 -6.30 -1.20
N GLU A 12 1.76 -5.68 -0.54
CA GLU A 12 1.61 -4.31 -0.02
C GLU A 12 1.36 -3.30 -1.16
N LEU A 13 2.08 -3.45 -2.27
CA LEU A 13 1.89 -2.60 -3.45
C LEU A 13 0.49 -2.76 -4.05
N TYR A 14 0.01 -4.01 -4.19
CA TYR A 14 -1.33 -4.28 -4.68
C TYR A 14 -2.40 -3.67 -3.78
N SER A 15 -2.28 -3.87 -2.46
CA SER A 15 -3.19 -3.29 -1.46
C SER A 15 -3.22 -1.76 -1.53
N SER A 16 -2.06 -1.11 -1.64
CA SER A 16 -1.98 0.35 -1.82
C SER A 16 -2.72 0.83 -3.06
N LEU A 17 -2.52 0.16 -4.21
CA LEU A 17 -3.20 0.53 -5.46
C LEU A 17 -4.71 0.30 -5.37
N LEU A 18 -5.15 -0.75 -4.70
CA LEU A 18 -6.57 -1.02 -4.47
C LEU A 18 -7.20 0.08 -3.62
N TYR A 19 -6.60 0.43 -2.48
CA TYR A 19 -7.09 1.52 -1.63
C TYR A 19 -7.10 2.86 -2.34
N GLN A 20 -6.12 3.12 -3.20
CA GLN A 20 -6.08 4.36 -3.98
C GLN A 20 -7.21 4.43 -5.03
N GLN A 21 -7.53 3.32 -5.69
CA GLN A 21 -8.68 3.24 -6.60
C GLN A 21 -10.01 3.41 -5.86
N MET A 22 -10.16 2.74 -4.71
CA MET A 22 -11.36 2.89 -3.88
C MET A 22 -11.50 4.34 -3.37
N SER A 23 -10.39 4.97 -2.98
CA SER A 23 -10.37 6.38 -2.59
C SER A 23 -10.86 7.28 -3.72
N ALA A 24 -10.40 7.06 -4.95
CA ALA A 24 -10.86 7.80 -6.13
C ALA A 24 -12.36 7.60 -6.38
N TRP A 25 -12.86 6.36 -6.25
CA TRP A 25 -14.28 6.05 -6.38
C TRP A 25 -15.11 6.76 -5.29
N CYS A 26 -14.65 6.78 -4.04
CA CYS A 26 -15.30 7.50 -2.95
C CYS A 26 -15.34 9.01 -3.19
N SER A 27 -14.24 9.62 -3.65
CA SER A 27 -14.22 11.05 -4.00
C SER A 27 -15.20 11.36 -5.14
N TYR A 28 -15.31 10.50 -6.16
CA TYR A 28 -16.28 10.68 -7.24
C TYR A 28 -17.74 10.68 -6.74
N HIS A 29 -18.04 9.89 -5.71
CA HIS A 29 -19.36 9.81 -5.09
C HIS A 29 -19.55 10.77 -3.89
N SER A 30 -18.66 11.76 -3.73
CA SER A 30 -18.69 12.73 -2.62
C SER A 30 -18.61 12.11 -1.21
N PHE A 31 -18.06 10.90 -1.09
CA PHE A 31 -17.77 10.23 0.18
C PHE A 31 -16.38 10.64 0.71
N GLU A 32 -16.17 11.92 0.97
CA GLU A 32 -14.85 12.48 1.26
C GLU A 32 -14.16 11.89 2.50
N GLY A 33 -14.93 11.56 3.55
CA GLY A 33 -14.39 10.91 4.75
C GLY A 33 -13.82 9.51 4.46
N ALA A 34 -14.54 8.71 3.68
CA ALA A 34 -14.10 7.38 3.26
C ALA A 34 -12.92 7.49 2.28
N ALA A 35 -12.96 8.46 1.36
CA ALA A 35 -11.87 8.72 0.43
C ALA A 35 -10.56 9.06 1.18
N ALA A 36 -10.63 9.93 2.18
CA ALA A 36 -9.49 10.29 3.02
C ALA A 36 -8.97 9.10 3.85
N PHE A 37 -9.87 8.29 4.41
CA PHE A 37 -9.52 7.07 5.14
C PHE A 37 -8.73 6.09 4.26
N LEU A 38 -9.26 5.78 3.06
CA LEU A 38 -8.61 4.86 2.12
C LEU A 38 -7.28 5.41 1.60
N ARG A 39 -7.17 6.73 1.38
CA ARG A 39 -5.91 7.36 0.98
C ARG A 39 -4.82 7.25 2.05
N ARG A 40 -5.18 7.34 3.33
CA ARG A 40 -4.24 7.08 4.43
C ARG A 40 -3.76 5.64 4.46
N HIS A 41 -4.66 4.67 4.32
CA HIS A 41 -4.27 3.26 4.25
C HIS A 41 -3.38 2.95 3.04
N ALA A 42 -3.65 3.52 1.87
CA ALA A 42 -2.72 3.40 0.73
C ALA A 42 -1.30 3.88 1.09
N GLN A 43 -1.18 4.98 1.82
CA GLN A 43 0.11 5.52 2.25
C GLN A 43 0.81 4.66 3.32
N GLU A 44 0.05 4.00 4.18
CA GLU A 44 0.56 3.05 5.17
C GLU A 44 1.19 1.82 4.49
N GLU A 45 0.51 1.23 3.50
CA GLU A 45 1.06 0.05 2.79
C GLU A 45 2.33 0.39 1.99
N MET A 46 2.43 1.60 1.44
CA MET A 46 3.68 2.10 0.85
C MET A 46 4.81 2.17 1.88
N THR A 47 4.51 2.55 3.12
CA THR A 47 5.49 2.56 4.20
C THR A 47 5.91 1.13 4.59
N HIS A 48 4.96 0.19 4.63
CA HIS A 48 5.24 -1.24 4.84
C HIS A 48 6.16 -1.79 3.75
N MET A 49 5.86 -1.54 2.48
CA MET A 49 6.70 -1.94 1.34
C MET A 49 8.13 -1.39 1.45
N GLN A 50 8.30 -0.11 1.78
CA GLN A 50 9.62 0.51 1.97
C GLN A 50 10.41 -0.09 3.14
N ARG A 51 9.72 -0.53 4.20
CA ARG A 51 10.37 -1.23 5.32
C ARG A 51 10.86 -2.61 4.88
N LEU A 52 10.05 -3.35 4.13
CA LEU A 52 10.43 -4.66 3.59
C LEU A 52 11.58 -4.54 2.59
N PHE A 53 11.58 -3.51 1.74
CA PHE A 53 12.68 -3.22 0.82
C PHE A 53 14.00 -3.01 1.57
N ARG A 54 14.02 -2.11 2.57
CA ARG A 54 15.20 -1.88 3.42
C ARG A 54 15.66 -3.14 4.17
N LEU A 55 14.73 -4.01 4.57
CA LEU A 55 15.08 -5.30 5.16
C LEU A 55 15.72 -6.21 4.12
N SER A 56 15.18 -6.30 2.90
CA SER A 56 15.75 -7.12 1.84
C SER A 56 17.18 -6.68 1.46
N ASP A 57 17.44 -5.38 1.43
CA ASP A 57 18.76 -4.80 1.13
C ASP A 57 19.81 -5.13 2.21
N ARG A 58 19.38 -5.23 3.48
CA ARG A 58 20.25 -5.66 4.58
C ARG A 58 20.67 -7.13 4.49
N TYR A 59 19.84 -7.98 3.88
CA TYR A 59 20.11 -9.42 3.74
C TYR A 59 20.66 -9.78 2.35
N ARG A 60 21.06 -8.78 1.56
CA ARG A 60 21.72 -8.93 0.26
C ARG A 60 23.24 -8.95 0.46
#